data_AF-A0A453IF50-F1
#
_entry.id   AF-A0A453IF50-F1
#
_cell.length_a   1.000
_cell.length_b   1.000
_cell.length_c   1.000
_cell.angle_alpha   90.00
_cell.angle_beta   90.00
_cell.angle_gamma   90.00
#
_symmetry.space_group_name_H-M   'P 1'
#
loop_
_entity.id
_entity.type
_entity.pdbx_description
1 polymer ?
#
loop_
_entity_poly.entity_id
_entity_poly.type
_entity_poly.pdbx_seq_one_letter_code
_entity_poly.pdbx_strand_id
1 'polypeptide(L)'
;QPRNTKYMSLGDGRSLCMECLDSAVMDTGECQPLYHSIRDYYEGMNMKLDQQIPMLLVERQALNEAMEGECKGPHHMPETRGLCLSEEQTVSSILRRPRIGGHRLLDMRTQPQKLTRRCEVTAILVLYGLPRLLTGSILAHELMHGWLRLKGYRNLSPEVEEGICQVMSYLWLESEILPASTRHAQPSTSYASSSSSSSYRPPSSKKGGISHTEKKLGEFFMHQIANDTSTAYGDGFRTAYKAVNKYGLRQTLNHIRLTGGFPV
;
A
#
# COMPACT_ATOMS: atom_id res chain seq x y z
N GLN A 1 -24.02 -12.73 -13.21
CA GLN A 1 -22.76 -12.87 -13.98
C GLN A 1 -22.92 -12.20 -15.34
N PRO A 2 -21.97 -11.39 -15.80
CA PRO A 2 -22.02 -10.83 -17.14
C PRO A 2 -21.72 -11.94 -18.15
N ARG A 3 -22.68 -12.21 -19.03
CA ARG A 3 -22.56 -13.16 -20.16
C ARG A 3 -21.71 -12.49 -21.24
N ASN A 4 -20.65 -13.15 -21.72
CA ASN A 4 -19.67 -12.74 -22.77
C ASN A 4 -18.32 -12.13 -22.36
N THR A 5 -17.96 -12.03 -21.08
CA THR A 5 -16.62 -11.54 -20.74
C THR A 5 -15.59 -12.69 -20.84
N LYS A 6 -14.58 -12.54 -21.71
CA LYS A 6 -13.43 -13.44 -21.75
C LYS A 6 -12.56 -13.18 -20.51
N TYR A 7 -12.34 -14.21 -19.70
CA TYR A 7 -11.48 -14.15 -18.51
C TYR A 7 -10.13 -14.81 -18.81
N MET A 8 -9.07 -14.29 -18.18
CA MET A 8 -7.73 -14.84 -18.19
C MET A 8 -7.37 -15.35 -16.79
N SER A 9 -6.99 -16.61 -16.67
CA SER A 9 -6.57 -17.20 -15.40
C SER A 9 -5.16 -16.73 -15.03
N LEU A 10 -4.96 -16.39 -13.76
CA LEU A 10 -3.65 -15.98 -13.23
C LEU A 10 -2.78 -17.18 -12.81
N GLY A 11 -3.36 -18.36 -12.61
CA GLY A 11 -2.65 -19.57 -12.16
C GLY A 11 -2.76 -19.83 -10.66
N ASP A 12 -3.25 -18.87 -9.87
CA ASP A 12 -3.44 -18.95 -8.41
C ASP A 12 -4.92 -19.06 -7.98
N GLY A 13 -5.77 -19.53 -8.90
CA GLY A 13 -7.23 -19.60 -8.71
C GLY A 13 -7.98 -18.30 -9.02
N ARG A 14 -7.28 -17.16 -9.16
CA ARG A 14 -7.91 -15.91 -9.61
C ARG A 14 -8.01 -15.85 -11.14
N SER A 15 -8.94 -15.02 -11.61
CA SER A 15 -9.11 -14.72 -13.03
C SER A 15 -9.42 -13.24 -13.23
N LEU A 16 -8.85 -12.64 -14.27
CA LEU A 16 -9.09 -11.23 -14.64
C LEU A 16 -9.96 -11.17 -15.89
N CYS A 17 -10.91 -10.24 -15.93
CA CYS A 17 -11.50 -9.84 -17.21
C CYS A 17 -10.50 -9.00 -18.00
N MET A 18 -10.75 -8.80 -19.30
CA MET A 18 -9.87 -8.01 -20.17
C MET A 18 -9.69 -6.56 -19.68
N GLU A 19 -10.75 -5.94 -19.15
CA GLU A 19 -10.67 -4.57 -18.60
C GLU A 19 -9.79 -4.50 -17.34
N CYS A 20 -9.86 -5.50 -16.47
CA CYS A 20 -8.97 -5.59 -15.30
C CYS A 20 -7.53 -5.91 -15.69
N LEU A 21 -7.32 -6.66 -16.78
CA LEU A 21 -5.99 -6.99 -17.27
C LEU A 21 -5.21 -5.75 -17.72
N ASP A 22 -5.87 -4.80 -18.38
CA ASP A 22 -5.22 -3.56 -18.84
C ASP A 22 -4.74 -2.67 -17.69
N SER A 23 -5.37 -2.78 -16.51
CA SER A 23 -5.05 -1.99 -15.32
C SER A 23 -4.25 -2.75 -14.26
N ALA A 24 -4.01 -4.04 -14.47
CA ALA A 24 -3.33 -4.92 -13.53
C ALA A 24 -1.81 -4.75 -13.59
N VAL A 25 -1.18 -4.71 -12.41
CA VAL A 25 0.29 -4.70 -12.29
C VAL A 25 0.78 -6.15 -12.28
N MET A 26 1.51 -6.56 -13.32
CA MET A 26 1.80 -7.97 -13.58
C MET A 26 3.23 -8.39 -13.22
N ASP A 27 4.16 -7.44 -13.07
CA ASP A 27 5.53 -7.73 -12.64
C ASP A 27 6.13 -6.64 -11.76
N THR A 28 7.20 -7.00 -11.06
CA THR A 28 7.88 -6.12 -10.10
C THR A 28 8.45 -4.87 -10.77
N GLY A 29 8.92 -4.96 -12.03
CA GLY A 29 9.46 -3.83 -12.78
C GLY A 29 8.40 -2.79 -13.13
N GLU A 30 7.20 -3.22 -13.56
CA GLU A 30 6.04 -2.35 -13.76
C GLU A 30 5.55 -1.68 -12.46
N CYS A 31 5.78 -2.32 -11.31
CA CYS A 31 5.41 -1.80 -10.00
C CYS A 31 6.43 -0.80 -9.43
N GLN A 32 7.70 -0.82 -9.86
CA GLN A 32 8.76 0.07 -9.32
C GLN A 32 8.42 1.56 -9.42
N PRO A 33 7.91 2.12 -10.54
CA PRO A 33 7.52 3.52 -10.61
C PRO A 33 6.42 3.89 -9.60
N LEU A 34 5.46 2.99 -9.39
CA LEU A 34 4.40 3.17 -8.39
C LEU A 34 5.00 3.17 -6.97
N TYR A 35 5.86 2.21 -6.65
CA TYR A 35 6.55 2.13 -5.38
C TYR A 35 7.35 3.41 -5.07
N HIS A 36 8.14 3.90 -6.03
CA HIS A 36 8.88 5.16 -5.87
C HIS A 36 7.94 6.35 -5.66
N SER A 37 6.84 6.45 -6.43
CA SER A 37 5.89 7.55 -6.25
C SER A 37 5.24 7.57 -4.86
N ILE A 38 5.03 6.39 -4.26
CA ILE A 38 4.49 6.29 -2.89
C ILE A 38 5.58 6.66 -1.87
N ARG A 39 6.84 6.26 -2.09
CA ARG A 39 7.95 6.72 -1.23
C ARG A 39 8.10 8.25 -1.26
N ASP A 40 7.96 8.86 -2.44
CA ASP A 40 7.98 10.32 -2.60
C ASP A 40 6.77 10.96 -1.89
N TYR A 41 5.60 10.32 -1.94
CA TYR A 41 4.42 10.75 -1.17
C TYR A 41 4.69 10.77 0.34
N TYR A 42 5.31 9.71 0.87
CA TYR A 42 5.76 9.64 2.27
C TYR A 42 6.80 10.72 2.62
N GLU A 43 7.80 10.93 1.77
CA GLU A 43 8.79 12.00 1.97
C GLU A 43 8.12 13.40 1.96
N GLY A 44 7.14 13.62 1.09
CA GLY A 44 6.33 14.83 1.05
C GLY A 44 5.51 15.10 2.32
N MET A 45 5.19 14.06 3.09
CA MET A 45 4.56 14.16 4.42
C MET A 45 5.59 14.26 5.57
N ASN A 46 6.87 14.46 5.24
CA ASN A 46 7.98 14.45 6.19
C ASN A 46 8.13 13.11 6.94
N MET A 47 7.76 12.01 6.27
CA MET A 47 7.81 10.63 6.76
C MET A 47 8.79 9.80 5.92
N LYS A 48 10.00 10.31 5.74
CA LYS A 48 11.03 9.64 4.94
C LYS A 48 11.34 8.24 5.46
N LEU A 49 11.36 7.29 4.53
CA LEU A 49 11.86 5.93 4.73
C LEU A 49 13.34 5.91 4.37
N ASP A 50 14.20 5.97 5.37
CA ASP A 50 15.66 6.03 5.18
C ASP A 50 16.24 4.72 4.63
N GLN A 51 15.55 3.62 4.92
CA GLN A 51 15.90 2.30 4.43
C GLN A 51 15.37 2.07 3.00
N GLN A 52 16.18 1.44 2.15
CA GLN A 52 15.70 0.80 0.93
C GLN A 52 15.04 -0.52 1.30
N ILE A 53 13.71 -0.57 1.19
CA ILE A 53 12.91 -1.76 1.47
C ILE A 53 12.61 -2.41 0.11
N PRO A 54 13.05 -3.65 -0.15
CA PRO A 54 12.69 -4.37 -1.36
C PRO A 54 11.16 -4.51 -1.48
N MET A 55 10.60 -4.24 -2.66
CA MET A 55 9.19 -4.50 -2.95
C MET A 55 9.11 -5.58 -4.03
N LEU A 56 8.33 -6.63 -3.75
CA LEU A 56 8.21 -7.81 -4.59
C LEU A 56 6.73 -8.12 -4.88
N LEU A 57 6.41 -8.32 -6.16
CA LEU A 57 5.14 -8.94 -6.52
C LEU A 57 5.25 -10.46 -6.42
N VAL A 58 4.30 -11.07 -5.73
CA VAL A 58 4.28 -12.51 -5.41
C VAL A 58 2.91 -13.13 -5.70
N GLU A 59 2.89 -14.44 -5.86
CA GLU A 59 1.66 -15.23 -5.99
C GLU A 59 0.99 -15.44 -4.62
N ARG A 60 -0.31 -15.77 -4.64
CA ARG A 60 -1.11 -15.99 -3.42
C ARG A 60 -0.48 -17.01 -2.48
N GLN A 61 0.03 -18.11 -3.04
CA GLN A 61 0.65 -19.17 -2.25
C GLN A 61 1.90 -18.65 -1.51
N ALA A 62 2.79 -17.95 -2.20
CA ALA A 62 3.99 -17.37 -1.59
C ALA A 62 3.66 -16.31 -0.52
N LEU A 63 2.57 -15.55 -0.72
CA LEU A 63 2.12 -14.58 0.28
C LEU A 63 1.59 -15.28 1.54
N ASN A 64 0.78 -16.34 1.38
CA ASN A 64 0.27 -17.13 2.50
C ASN A 64 1.39 -17.84 3.27
N GLU A 65 2.34 -18.46 2.55
CA GLU A 65 3.54 -19.09 3.15
C GLU A 65 4.37 -18.07 3.95
N ALA A 66 4.50 -16.85 3.42
CA ALA A 66 5.24 -15.80 4.09
C ALA A 66 4.56 -15.31 5.37
N MET A 67 3.22 -15.25 5.39
CA MET A 67 2.45 -14.94 6.59
C MET A 67 2.57 -16.00 7.68
N GLU A 68 2.56 -17.29 7.31
CA GLU A 68 2.69 -18.39 8.28
C GLU A 68 3.99 -18.31 9.07
N GLY A 69 5.04 -17.73 8.49
CA GLY A 69 6.29 -17.44 9.21
C GLY A 69 6.28 -16.17 10.07
N GLU A 70 5.44 -15.16 9.80
CA GLU A 70 5.33 -13.94 10.61
C GLU A 70 4.32 -14.08 11.78
N CYS A 71 3.29 -14.92 11.64
CA CYS A 71 2.18 -14.98 12.59
C CYS A 71 2.29 -16.12 13.62
N LYS A 72 2.53 -15.78 14.90
CA LYS A 72 2.15 -16.60 16.07
C LYS A 72 0.77 -16.20 16.66
N GLY A 73 -0.23 -15.89 15.84
CA GLY A 73 -1.56 -15.47 16.36
C GLY A 73 -2.75 -15.63 15.39
N PRO A 74 -3.99 -15.75 15.92
CA PRO A 74 -5.18 -16.22 15.17
C PRO A 74 -6.06 -15.10 14.59
N HIS A 75 -5.46 -14.04 14.05
CA HIS A 75 -6.21 -12.94 13.43
C HIS A 75 -6.01 -12.95 11.92
N HIS A 76 -6.75 -13.84 11.24
CA HIS A 76 -6.65 -14.06 9.81
C HIS A 76 -7.84 -13.39 9.07
N MET A 77 -7.54 -12.56 8.08
CA MET A 77 -8.50 -12.19 7.02
C MET A 77 -8.48 -13.27 5.92
N PRO A 78 -9.62 -13.64 5.30
CA PRO A 78 -9.68 -14.66 4.26
C PRO A 78 -8.79 -14.45 3.02
N GLU A 79 -8.24 -13.25 2.75
CA GLU A 79 -7.24 -13.05 1.70
C GLU A 79 -6.29 -11.90 2.05
N THR A 80 -5.08 -12.22 2.53
CA THR A 80 -3.99 -11.25 2.61
C THR A 80 -3.53 -10.89 1.20
N ARG A 81 -3.29 -9.60 0.97
CA ARG A 81 -2.93 -9.05 -0.35
C ARG A 81 -1.62 -8.28 -0.36
N GLY A 82 -1.07 -7.98 0.82
CA GLY A 82 0.28 -7.48 1.03
C GLY A 82 0.81 -7.92 2.38
N LEU A 83 2.14 -7.89 2.54
CA LEU A 83 2.81 -8.25 3.80
C LEU A 83 4.12 -7.49 3.94
N CYS A 84 4.30 -6.81 5.07
CA CYS A 84 5.55 -6.18 5.49
C CYS A 84 6.38 -7.17 6.33
N LEU A 85 7.36 -7.82 5.70
CA LEU A 85 8.21 -8.85 6.31
C LEU A 85 9.30 -8.28 7.23
N SER A 86 9.55 -9.00 8.32
CA SER A 86 10.56 -8.69 9.33
C SER A 86 11.53 -9.86 9.60
N GLU A 87 11.17 -11.10 9.24
CA GLU A 87 12.02 -12.29 9.37
C GLU A 87 12.66 -12.77 8.05
N GLU A 88 13.75 -13.55 8.13
CA GLU A 88 14.45 -14.11 6.96
C GLU A 88 13.64 -15.25 6.33
N GLN A 89 13.24 -15.07 5.06
CA GLN A 89 12.53 -16.09 4.28
C GLN A 89 13.02 -16.11 2.83
N THR A 90 12.87 -17.27 2.19
CA THR A 90 13.06 -17.43 0.74
C THR A 90 11.70 -17.36 0.08
N VAL A 91 11.46 -16.31 -0.72
CA VAL A 91 10.17 -16.10 -1.39
C VAL A 91 10.34 -16.17 -2.91
N SER A 92 9.33 -16.67 -3.62
CA SER A 92 9.30 -16.70 -5.08
C SER A 92 8.71 -15.39 -5.62
N SER A 93 9.51 -14.58 -6.32
CA SER A 93 9.10 -13.28 -6.90
C SER A 93 8.92 -13.36 -8.43
N ILE A 94 8.02 -12.55 -8.97
CA ILE A 94 7.76 -12.46 -10.43
C ILE A 94 8.76 -11.49 -11.08
N LEU A 95 9.58 -12.02 -11.98
CA LEU A 95 10.67 -11.29 -12.63
C LEU A 95 10.22 -10.52 -13.88
N ARG A 96 9.24 -11.06 -14.63
CA ARG A 96 8.81 -10.51 -15.92
C ARG A 96 7.33 -10.75 -16.18
N ARG A 97 6.70 -9.76 -16.84
CA ARG A 97 5.34 -9.88 -17.37
C ARG A 97 5.18 -11.14 -18.24
N PRO A 98 4.15 -11.95 -18.00
CA PRO A 98 3.85 -13.10 -18.86
C PRO A 98 3.42 -12.66 -20.27
N ARG A 99 3.80 -13.43 -21.29
CA ARG A 99 3.37 -13.21 -22.67
C ARG A 99 1.97 -13.76 -22.87
N ILE A 100 1.09 -12.97 -23.48
CA ILE A 100 -0.31 -13.35 -23.70
C ILE A 100 -0.41 -14.07 -25.06
N GLY A 101 -0.74 -15.36 -25.04
CA GLY A 101 -1.04 -16.15 -26.23
C GLY A 101 -2.38 -16.88 -26.07
N GLY A 102 -3.42 -16.40 -26.75
CA GLY A 102 -4.78 -16.93 -26.58
C GLY A 102 -5.36 -16.66 -25.17
N HIS A 103 -6.11 -17.61 -24.61
CA HIS A 103 -6.77 -17.51 -23.29
C HIS A 103 -5.88 -17.95 -22.10
N ARG A 104 -4.56 -18.08 -22.29
CA ARG A 104 -3.63 -18.58 -21.26
C ARG A 104 -2.43 -17.65 -21.12
N LEU A 105 -1.93 -17.51 -19.89
CA LEU A 105 -0.64 -16.91 -19.60
C LEU A 105 0.47 -17.89 -20.00
N LEU A 106 1.41 -17.42 -20.83
CA LEU A 106 2.57 -18.19 -21.26
C LEU A 106 3.85 -17.46 -20.81
N ASP A 107 4.91 -18.20 -20.50
CA ASP A 107 6.25 -17.67 -20.19
C ASP A 107 6.33 -16.77 -18.94
N MET A 108 5.56 -17.09 -17.89
CA MET A 108 5.75 -16.50 -16.55
C MET A 108 7.02 -17.05 -15.92
N ARG A 109 7.96 -16.18 -15.57
CA ARG A 109 9.22 -16.56 -14.92
C ARG A 109 9.25 -16.04 -13.50
N THR A 110 9.20 -16.95 -12.54
CA THR A 110 9.45 -16.69 -11.12
C THR A 110 10.92 -16.97 -10.79
N GLN A 111 11.46 -16.25 -9.81
CA GLN A 111 12.80 -16.49 -9.28
C GLN A 111 12.76 -16.56 -7.74
N PRO A 112 13.40 -17.57 -7.12
CA PRO A 112 13.57 -17.60 -5.68
C PRO A 112 14.52 -16.47 -5.25
N GLN A 113 14.07 -15.64 -4.30
CA GLN A 113 14.84 -14.53 -3.77
C GLN A 113 15.09 -14.73 -2.27
N LYS A 114 16.36 -14.77 -1.89
CA LYS A 114 16.80 -14.86 -0.49
C LYS A 114 16.91 -13.46 0.11
N LEU A 115 16.13 -13.19 1.15
CA LEU A 115 16.12 -11.90 1.85
C LEU A 115 17.12 -11.95 3.02
N THR A 116 18.06 -11.01 3.13
CA THR A 116 19.15 -11.05 4.15
C THR A 116 19.00 -9.93 5.18
N ARG A 117 19.29 -10.23 6.46
CA ARG A 117 19.00 -9.39 7.63
C ARG A 117 19.88 -8.14 7.78
N ARG A 118 19.27 -7.00 8.16
CA ARG A 118 19.94 -5.89 8.88
C ARG A 118 19.00 -5.10 9.83
N CYS A 119 18.30 -5.73 10.79
CA CYS A 119 17.49 -4.96 11.79
C CYS A 119 16.51 -3.93 11.16
N GLU A 120 15.95 -4.31 10.02
CA GLU A 120 15.38 -3.44 9.00
C GLU A 120 14.16 -4.18 8.41
N VAL A 121 13.17 -3.44 7.90
CA VAL A 121 12.01 -4.04 7.23
C VAL A 121 12.51 -4.80 6.01
N THR A 122 12.27 -6.10 5.96
CA THR A 122 13.02 -7.00 5.09
C THR A 122 12.53 -6.96 3.65
N ALA A 123 11.22 -6.92 3.44
CA ALA A 123 10.59 -6.70 2.13
C ALA A 123 9.12 -6.33 2.31
N ILE A 124 8.54 -5.70 1.30
CA ILE A 124 7.09 -5.56 1.13
C ILE A 124 6.66 -6.49 0.01
N LEU A 125 5.84 -7.47 0.34
CA LEU A 125 5.23 -8.37 -0.62
C LEU A 125 3.86 -7.83 -1.00
N VAL A 126 3.52 -7.86 -2.29
CA VAL A 126 2.17 -7.54 -2.76
C VAL A 126 1.71 -8.59 -3.76
N LEU A 127 0.45 -8.99 -3.68
CA LEU A 127 -0.13 -9.95 -4.60
C LEU A 127 -0.16 -9.37 -6.03
N TYR A 128 0.39 -10.09 -7.00
CA TYR A 128 0.39 -9.64 -8.40
C TYR A 128 -1.00 -9.64 -9.04
N GLY A 129 -1.14 -8.96 -10.18
CA GLY A 129 -2.38 -8.95 -10.97
C GLY A 129 -3.49 -8.12 -10.35
N LEU A 130 -3.17 -7.27 -9.37
CA LEU A 130 -4.11 -6.32 -8.78
C LEU A 130 -4.11 -5.00 -9.59
N PRO A 131 -5.25 -4.28 -9.65
CA PRO A 131 -5.29 -2.95 -10.27
C PRO A 131 -4.27 -1.99 -9.66
N ARG A 132 -3.75 -1.06 -10.45
CA ARG A 132 -2.75 -0.05 -10.00
C ARG A 132 -3.12 0.63 -8.68
N LEU A 133 -4.36 1.12 -8.56
CA LEU A 133 -4.82 1.82 -7.35
C LEU A 133 -4.88 0.89 -6.13
N LEU A 134 -5.31 -0.37 -6.30
CA LEU A 134 -5.32 -1.34 -5.19
C LEU A 134 -3.90 -1.71 -4.78
N THR A 135 -3.02 -1.94 -5.76
CA THR A 135 -1.60 -2.23 -5.53
C THR A 135 -0.97 -1.08 -4.74
N GLY A 136 -1.22 0.16 -5.16
CA GLY A 136 -0.65 1.33 -4.52
C GLY A 136 -1.22 1.58 -3.12
N SER A 137 -2.51 1.32 -2.89
CA SER A 137 -3.10 1.44 -1.55
C SER A 137 -2.52 0.41 -0.58
N ILE A 138 -2.31 -0.83 -1.04
CA ILE A 138 -1.61 -1.87 -0.28
C ILE A 138 -0.17 -1.44 0.00
N LEU A 139 0.58 -0.96 -1.00
CA LEU A 139 1.95 -0.49 -0.79
C LEU A 139 2.02 0.68 0.21
N ALA A 140 1.07 1.62 0.15
CA ALA A 140 1.00 2.71 1.11
C ALA A 140 0.70 2.19 2.53
N HIS A 141 -0.15 1.17 2.68
CA HIS A 141 -0.41 0.50 3.95
C HIS A 141 0.85 -0.19 4.49
N GLU A 142 1.50 -1.04 3.70
CA GLU A 142 2.69 -1.81 4.13
C GLU A 142 3.90 -0.92 4.43
N LEU A 143 4.06 0.18 3.67
CA LEU A 143 5.08 1.18 3.95
C LEU A 143 4.85 1.89 5.30
N MET A 144 3.59 2.00 5.76
CA MET A 144 3.30 2.56 7.07
C MET A 144 3.78 1.65 8.19
N HIS A 145 3.51 0.34 8.11
CA HIS A 145 4.09 -0.64 9.02
C HIS A 145 5.62 -0.53 9.04
N GLY A 146 6.22 -0.44 7.86
CA GLY A 146 7.66 -0.32 7.75
C GLY A 146 8.20 0.97 8.40
N TRP A 147 7.52 2.09 8.19
CA TRP A 147 7.88 3.38 8.80
C TRP A 147 7.75 3.36 10.32
N LEU A 148 6.65 2.82 10.86
CA LEU A 148 6.44 2.67 12.30
C LEU A 148 7.57 1.89 12.95
N ARG A 149 7.94 0.74 12.37
CA ARG A 149 9.04 -0.11 12.86
C ARG A 149 10.37 0.64 12.84
N LEU A 150 10.69 1.31 11.72
CA LEU A 150 11.92 2.09 11.58
C LEU A 150 12.03 3.27 12.55
N LYS A 151 10.90 3.89 12.91
CA LYS A 151 10.87 5.00 13.89
C LYS A 151 10.72 4.52 15.34
N GLY A 152 10.71 3.21 15.58
CA GLY A 152 10.76 2.60 16.90
C GLY A 152 9.41 2.53 17.61
N TYR A 153 8.31 2.58 16.88
CA TYR A 153 6.99 2.23 17.42
C TYR A 153 6.96 0.73 17.70
N ARG A 154 6.66 0.34 18.95
CA ARG A 154 6.67 -1.05 19.40
C ARG A 154 5.43 -1.33 20.24
N ASN A 155 4.96 -2.58 20.19
CA ASN A 155 3.87 -3.09 21.04
C ASN A 155 2.56 -2.27 20.91
N LEU A 156 2.25 -1.76 19.72
CA LEU A 156 0.96 -1.15 19.45
C LEU A 156 -0.12 -2.24 19.44
N SER A 157 -1.35 -1.89 19.84
CA SER A 157 -2.46 -2.82 19.65
C SER A 157 -2.78 -2.93 18.15
N PRO A 158 -3.35 -4.06 17.69
CA PRO A 158 -3.72 -4.23 16.29
C PRO A 158 -4.61 -3.10 15.77
N GLU A 159 -5.56 -2.61 16.57
CA GLU A 159 -6.45 -1.51 16.19
C GLU A 159 -5.69 -0.20 15.93
N VAL A 160 -4.61 0.04 16.67
CA VAL A 160 -3.79 1.25 16.53
C VAL A 160 -2.85 1.15 15.34
N GLU A 161 -2.15 0.02 15.22
CA GLU A 161 -1.22 -0.22 14.12
C GLU A 161 -1.97 -0.29 12.77
N GLU A 162 -2.97 -1.18 12.66
CA GLU A 162 -3.73 -1.35 11.43
C GLU A 162 -4.57 -0.11 11.10
N GLY A 163 -5.11 0.56 12.13
CA GLY A 163 -5.88 1.78 11.95
C GLY A 163 -5.09 2.90 11.27
N ILE A 164 -3.87 3.18 11.76
CA ILE A 164 -3.04 4.23 11.14
C ILE A 164 -2.50 3.80 9.77
N CYS A 165 -2.20 2.51 9.57
CA CYS A 165 -1.83 1.97 8.26
C CYS A 165 -2.96 2.11 7.23
N GLN A 166 -4.21 1.86 7.62
CA GLN A 166 -5.40 2.09 6.79
C GLN A 166 -5.61 3.58 6.47
N VAL A 167 -5.32 4.48 7.41
CA VAL A 167 -5.36 5.93 7.13
C VAL A 167 -4.38 6.31 6.02
N MET A 168 -3.15 5.79 6.04
CA MET A 168 -2.17 6.09 5.00
C MET A 168 -2.60 5.55 3.63
N SER A 169 -3.17 4.34 3.59
CA SER A 169 -3.79 3.77 2.39
C SER A 169 -4.90 4.67 1.82
N TYR A 170 -5.82 5.12 2.69
CA TYR A 170 -6.93 5.98 2.33
C TYR A 170 -6.47 7.35 1.81
N LEU A 171 -5.56 8.02 2.52
CA LEU A 171 -5.05 9.35 2.13
C LEU A 171 -4.26 9.30 0.81
N TRP A 172 -3.54 8.21 0.55
CA TRP A 172 -2.88 8.02 -0.73
C TRP A 172 -3.90 7.87 -1.87
N LEU A 173 -4.91 6.99 -1.71
CA LEU A 173 -5.99 6.83 -2.69
C LEU A 173 -6.70 8.15 -2.98
N GLU A 174 -7.03 8.91 -1.92
CA GLU A 174 -7.66 10.22 -2.04
C GLU A 174 -6.81 11.18 -2.88
N SER A 175 -5.48 11.18 -2.67
CA SER A 175 -4.55 12.03 -3.42
C SER A 175 -4.43 11.67 -4.89
N GLU A 176 -4.65 10.40 -5.25
CA GLU A 176 -4.61 9.91 -6.62
C GLU A 176 -5.88 10.25 -7.40
N ILE A 177 -7.05 10.20 -6.74
CA ILE A 177 -8.35 10.36 -7.42
C ILE A 177 -8.94 11.77 -7.34
N LEU A 178 -8.56 12.57 -6.33
CA LEU A 178 -9.07 13.93 -6.20
C LEU A 178 -8.23 14.95 -6.99
N PRO A 179 -8.87 15.89 -7.69
CA PRO A 179 -8.16 16.95 -8.39
C PRO A 179 -7.41 17.85 -7.40
N ALA A 180 -6.27 18.36 -7.84
CA ALA A 180 -5.35 19.18 -7.05
C ALA A 180 -6.01 20.40 -6.36
N SER A 181 -7.13 20.88 -6.90
CA SER A 181 -7.89 22.05 -6.44
C SER A 181 -8.75 21.79 -5.19
N THR A 182 -8.98 20.54 -4.80
CA THR A 182 -9.75 20.18 -3.59
C THR A 182 -8.84 19.93 -2.37
N ARG A 183 -7.51 20.09 -2.50
CA ARG A 183 -6.50 19.83 -1.46
C ARG A 183 -6.43 20.89 -0.34
N HIS A 184 -7.57 21.43 0.08
CA HIS A 184 -7.65 22.37 1.20
C HIS A 184 -8.07 21.64 2.49
N ALA A 185 -7.08 21.16 3.25
CA ALA A 185 -7.04 21.13 4.71
C ALA A 185 -5.69 20.57 5.21
N GLN A 186 -4.58 21.21 4.82
CA GLN A 186 -3.37 21.15 5.63
C GLN A 186 -3.43 22.33 6.61
N PRO A 187 -3.40 22.12 7.94
CA PRO A 187 -3.27 23.23 8.88
C PRO A 187 -1.85 23.79 8.74
N SER A 188 -1.74 24.97 8.15
CA SER A 188 -0.50 25.74 8.09
C SER A 188 -0.01 26.03 9.51
N THR A 189 1.04 25.36 9.96
CA THR A 189 1.79 25.79 11.13
C THR A 189 2.60 27.01 10.75
N SER A 190 2.21 28.18 11.25
CA SER A 190 2.97 29.41 11.18
C SER A 190 4.24 29.29 12.03
N TYR A 191 5.37 29.03 11.39
CA TYR A 191 6.66 29.51 11.88
C TYR A 191 7.33 30.26 10.74
N ALA A 192 7.54 31.55 10.96
CA ALA A 192 8.30 32.40 10.05
C ALA A 192 9.78 32.03 10.17
N SER A 193 10.39 31.63 9.06
CA SER A 193 11.83 31.70 8.85
C SER A 193 12.09 31.81 7.36
N SER A 194 12.54 32.99 6.96
CA SER A 194 12.93 33.35 5.60
C SER A 194 14.26 32.70 5.23
N SER A 195 14.26 31.85 4.21
CA SER A 195 15.44 31.60 3.38
C SER A 195 15.03 31.01 2.04
N SER A 196 15.39 31.71 0.98
CA SER A 196 15.22 31.37 -0.44
C SER A 196 15.92 30.06 -0.79
N SER A 197 15.19 29.06 -1.27
CA SER A 197 15.75 28.04 -2.17
C SER A 197 14.65 27.34 -3.00
N SER A 198 14.97 27.20 -4.29
CA SER A 198 14.36 26.40 -5.36
C SER A 198 13.04 25.68 -5.05
N SER A 199 11.99 26.08 -5.75
CA SER A 199 10.72 25.34 -5.84
C SER A 199 10.94 24.00 -6.54
N TYR A 200 11.35 23.00 -5.77
CA TYR A 200 11.31 21.59 -6.16
C TYR A 200 9.84 21.20 -6.37
N ARG A 201 9.39 21.23 -7.63
CA ARG A 201 8.19 20.50 -8.06
C ARG A 201 8.59 19.03 -8.20
N PRO A 202 7.99 18.09 -7.44
CA PRO A 202 8.20 16.68 -7.74
C PRO A 202 7.72 16.43 -9.18
N PRO A 203 8.43 15.64 -9.98
CA PRO A 203 7.97 15.28 -11.31
C PRO A 203 6.73 14.42 -11.15
N SER A 204 5.55 15.02 -11.31
CA SER A 204 4.32 14.26 -11.48
C SER A 204 4.51 13.40 -12.72
N SER A 205 4.55 12.08 -12.56
CA SER A 205 4.40 11.12 -13.65
C SER A 205 3.31 11.63 -14.58
N LYS A 206 3.71 11.90 -15.84
CA LYS A 206 2.90 12.48 -16.93
C LYS A 206 1.40 12.34 -16.69
N LYS A 207 0.79 13.41 -16.18
CA LYS A 207 -0.62 13.45 -15.78
C LYS A 207 -1.52 13.48 -17.02
N GLY A 208 -1.67 12.34 -17.68
CA GLY A 208 -2.94 12.01 -18.31
C GLY A 208 -4.00 12.04 -17.21
N GLY A 209 -5.14 12.71 -17.44
CA GLY A 209 -6.21 12.73 -16.45
C GLY A 209 -6.58 11.31 -16.03
N ILE A 210 -6.84 11.10 -14.73
CA ILE A 210 -7.33 9.81 -14.24
C ILE A 210 -8.58 9.42 -15.04
N SER A 211 -8.62 8.17 -15.52
CA SER A 211 -9.80 7.70 -16.26
C SER A 211 -11.03 7.66 -15.33
N HIS A 212 -12.23 7.80 -15.89
CA HIS A 212 -13.47 7.69 -15.11
C HIS A 212 -13.58 6.34 -14.39
N THR A 213 -13.11 5.27 -15.04
CA THR A 213 -13.08 3.93 -14.47
C THR A 213 -12.11 3.83 -13.30
N GLU A 214 -10.88 4.36 -13.42
CA GLU A 214 -9.93 4.41 -12.30
C GLU A 214 -10.46 5.24 -11.14
N LYS A 215 -11.10 6.39 -11.42
CA LYS A 215 -11.71 7.22 -10.38
C LYS A 215 -12.77 6.44 -9.60
N LYS A 216 -13.73 5.80 -10.29
CA LYS A 216 -14.74 4.96 -9.65
C LYS A 216 -14.13 3.80 -8.86
N LEU A 217 -13.05 3.21 -9.38
CA LEU A 217 -12.37 2.11 -8.72
C LEU A 217 -11.67 2.58 -7.43
N GLY A 218 -11.04 3.74 -7.44
CA GLY A 218 -10.47 4.35 -6.23
C GLY A 218 -11.55 4.73 -5.20
N GLU A 219 -12.67 5.33 -5.64
CA GLU A 219 -13.83 5.60 -4.77
C GLU A 219 -14.36 4.31 -4.12
N PHE A 220 -14.42 3.22 -4.88
CA PHE A 220 -14.80 1.90 -4.36
C PHE A 220 -13.84 1.39 -3.28
N PHE A 221 -12.52 1.45 -3.50
CA PHE A 221 -11.55 1.02 -2.48
C PHE A 221 -11.58 1.90 -1.22
N MET A 222 -11.71 3.22 -1.38
CA MET A 222 -11.90 4.12 -0.24
C MET A 222 -13.16 3.77 0.55
N HIS A 223 -14.26 3.46 -0.15
CA HIS A 223 -15.48 3.00 0.49
C HIS A 223 -15.29 1.68 1.24
N GLN A 224 -14.52 0.73 0.69
CA GLN A 224 -14.22 -0.54 1.37
C GLN A 224 -13.44 -0.32 2.67
N ILE A 225 -12.41 0.54 2.66
CA ILE A 225 -11.65 0.87 3.87
C ILE A 225 -12.56 1.54 4.92
N ALA A 226 -13.37 2.52 4.50
CA ALA A 226 -14.22 3.27 5.43
C ALA A 226 -15.33 2.43 6.08
N ASN A 227 -15.84 1.44 5.35
CA ASN A 227 -16.95 0.59 5.78
C ASN A 227 -16.52 -0.83 6.17
N ASP A 228 -15.21 -1.06 6.36
CA ASP A 228 -14.72 -2.33 6.88
C ASP A 228 -15.33 -2.58 8.27
N THR A 229 -15.87 -3.78 8.49
CA THR A 229 -16.57 -4.17 9.71
C THR A 229 -15.66 -4.85 10.74
N SER A 230 -14.39 -5.10 10.40
CA SER A 230 -13.42 -5.65 11.33
C SER A 230 -13.07 -4.65 12.42
N THR A 231 -12.70 -5.17 13.59
CA THR A 231 -12.30 -4.35 14.74
C THR A 231 -10.95 -3.68 14.48
N ALA A 232 -9.93 -4.45 14.08
CA ALA A 232 -8.58 -3.93 13.88
C ALA A 232 -8.49 -2.97 12.69
N TYR A 233 -8.99 -3.36 11.51
CA TYR A 233 -8.87 -2.53 10.32
C TYR A 233 -10.01 -1.50 10.23
N GLY A 234 -11.25 -1.90 10.47
CA GLY A 234 -12.42 -1.02 10.33
C GLY A 234 -12.58 -0.01 11.46
N ASP A 235 -12.76 -0.49 12.71
CA ASP A 235 -12.90 0.42 13.87
C ASP A 235 -11.60 1.19 14.14
N GLY A 236 -10.46 0.51 13.99
CA GLY A 236 -9.14 1.13 14.02
C GLY A 236 -9.01 2.27 13.02
N PHE A 237 -9.36 2.06 11.74
CA PHE A 237 -9.36 3.11 10.72
C PHE A 237 -10.28 4.28 11.11
N ARG A 238 -11.53 4.01 11.51
CA ARG A 238 -12.48 5.08 11.85
C ARG A 238 -11.98 5.95 13.00
N THR A 239 -11.37 5.32 14.01
CA THR A 239 -10.78 6.02 15.16
C THR A 239 -9.55 6.82 14.76
N ALA A 240 -8.61 6.19 14.03
CA ALA A 240 -7.40 6.81 13.52
C ALA A 240 -7.71 8.00 12.62
N TYR A 241 -8.62 7.83 11.65
CA TYR A 241 -9.01 8.85 10.70
C TYR A 241 -9.66 10.05 11.39
N LYS A 242 -10.51 9.81 12.40
CA LYS A 242 -11.07 10.87 13.24
C LYS A 242 -9.97 11.65 13.99
N ALA A 243 -8.99 10.96 14.56
CA ALA A 243 -7.86 11.59 15.23
C ALA A 243 -7.00 12.41 14.26
N VAL A 244 -6.64 11.86 13.11
CA VAL A 244 -5.85 12.54 12.08
C VAL A 244 -6.57 13.78 11.53
N ASN A 245 -7.89 13.70 11.30
CA ASN A 245 -8.66 14.86 10.86
C ASN A 245 -8.77 15.96 11.93
N LYS A 246 -8.85 15.57 13.21
CA LYS A 246 -8.99 16.53 14.32
C LYS A 246 -7.66 17.18 14.70
N TYR A 247 -6.57 16.40 14.74
CA TYR A 247 -5.29 16.81 15.32
C TYR A 247 -4.15 16.94 14.31
N GLY A 248 -4.32 16.38 13.11
CA GLY A 248 -3.26 16.20 12.13
C GLY A 248 -2.49 14.89 12.31
N LEU A 249 -1.91 14.40 11.21
CA LEU A 249 -1.18 13.14 11.17
C LEU A 249 0.03 13.14 12.14
N ARG A 250 0.86 14.19 12.10
CA ARG A 250 2.07 14.28 12.92
C ARG A 250 1.77 14.27 14.42
N GLN A 251 0.75 15.01 14.85
CA GLN A 251 0.33 15.07 16.25
C GLN A 251 -0.24 13.73 16.71
N THR A 252 -1.04 13.09 15.85
CA THR A 252 -1.58 11.74 16.10
C THR A 252 -0.45 10.73 16.27
N LEU A 253 0.53 10.70 15.37
CA LEU A 253 1.70 9.82 15.45
C LEU A 253 2.57 10.08 16.69
N ASN A 254 2.76 11.34 17.07
CA ASN A 254 3.48 11.68 18.30
C ASN A 254 2.73 11.18 19.54
N HIS A 255 1.39 11.31 19.56
CA HIS A 255 0.58 10.80 20.66
C HIS A 255 0.66 9.27 20.76
N ILE A 256 0.48 8.56 19.64
CA ILE A 256 0.63 7.09 19.57
C ILE A 256 2.01 6.67 20.11
N ARG A 257 3.08 7.40 19.78
CA ARG A 257 4.42 7.08 20.27
C ARG A 257 4.54 7.17 21.80
N LEU A 258 3.82 8.11 22.41
CA LEU A 258 3.89 8.38 23.84
C LEU A 258 2.95 7.48 24.65
N THR A 259 1.77 7.17 24.11
CA THR A 259 0.68 6.50 24.86
C THR A 259 0.34 5.10 24.35
N GLY A 260 0.76 4.76 23.14
CA GLY A 260 0.36 3.53 22.44
C GLY A 260 -1.07 3.55 21.89
N GLY A 261 -1.82 4.65 22.04
CA GLY A 261 -3.22 4.78 21.62
C GLY A 261 -3.48 5.99 20.73
N PHE A 262 -4.71 6.11 20.21
CA PHE A 262 -5.14 7.31 19.48
C PHE A 262 -5.55 8.44 20.44
N PRO A 263 -5.28 9.71 20.09
CA PRO A 263 -5.77 10.85 20.86
C PRO A 263 -7.30 10.97 20.75
N VAL A 264 -7.97 11.21 21.87
CA VAL A 264 -9.43 11.41 21.99
C VAL A 264 -9.79 12.89 21.88
#